data_AF-T2MFU3-F1
#
_entry.id   AF-T2MFU3-F1
#
_cell.length_a   1.000
_cell.length_b   1.000
_cell.length_c   1.000
_cell.angle_alpha   90.00
_cell.angle_beta   90.00
_cell.angle_gamma   90.00
#
_symmetry.space_group_name_H-M   'P 1'
#
loop_
_entity.id
_entity.type
_entity.pdbx_description
1 polymer ?
#
loop_
_entity_poly.entity_id
_entity_poly.type
_entity_poly.pdbx_seq_one_letter_code
_entity_poly.pdbx_strand_id
1 'polypeptide(L)'
;MFENCCLTEEAKEQKRINDEIERQLKKHKRDSRRELKLLLLGTGESGKSTFIKQMRIIHGQGYTEDDRRGYTNLVFLNIYQAMQALTRAMRNLKISYSNPANEENARLILDVDLSEDKSRTTITLSPQYASAIESLWKDSGIQEVYDRRREYQLSDSAKYYLSDLKRICAPNFVPTMQDVLRARAPTTGIIEYPFDLDTIIFRMVDVGGQRSERRKWIHCFENVTSIMFLVALSEYDQVLFESQSENRMDESKALFKTIITYPWFLQSSIILFLNKTDLLEEKIQKSDLQTYFPEYDGAKGDAKAAKEFILKMFVDLNPDTDKIIYSHFTCATDTENIRFVFAAVRDTILQLNLKEYNLV
;
A
#
# COMPACT_ATOMS: atom_id res chain seq x y z
N MET A 1 41.20 -26.81 -49.24
CA MET A 1 40.88 -25.64 -50.08
C MET A 1 39.93 -26.16 -51.15
N PHE A 2 38.63 -25.91 -51.19
CA PHE A 2 37.84 -24.72 -50.88
C PHE A 2 36.40 -25.16 -50.62
N GLU A 3 35.76 -24.68 -49.55
CA GLU A 3 34.28 -24.63 -49.46
C GLU A 3 33.86 -23.49 -48.50
N ASN A 4 34.39 -22.29 -48.77
CA ASN A 4 33.84 -21.03 -48.25
C ASN A 4 33.16 -20.35 -49.44
N CYS A 5 31.93 -20.78 -49.77
CA CYS A 5 31.14 -20.17 -50.83
C CYS A 5 30.10 -19.21 -50.23
N CYS A 6 30.46 -17.94 -50.23
CA CYS A 6 29.62 -16.73 -50.23
C CYS A 6 28.19 -16.84 -49.66
N LEU A 7 28.06 -16.74 -48.34
CA LEU A 7 26.82 -16.20 -47.76
C LEU A 7 26.64 -14.78 -48.30
N THR A 8 25.46 -14.48 -48.85
CA THR A 8 25.07 -13.12 -49.22
C THR A 8 25.22 -12.20 -48.01
N GLU A 9 25.51 -10.91 -48.23
CA GLU A 9 25.63 -9.95 -47.11
C GLU A 9 24.37 -9.96 -46.23
N GLU A 10 23.20 -10.17 -46.81
CA GLU A 10 21.94 -10.39 -46.08
C GLU A 10 21.96 -11.65 -45.20
N ALA A 11 22.49 -12.78 -45.68
CA ALA A 11 22.57 -14.01 -44.90
C ALA A 11 23.60 -13.91 -43.75
N LYS A 12 24.68 -13.12 -43.93
CA LYS A 12 25.62 -12.81 -42.85
C LYS A 12 24.97 -11.92 -41.79
N GLU A 13 24.22 -10.91 -42.20
CA GLU A 13 23.52 -10.01 -41.26
C GLU A 13 22.39 -10.73 -40.53
N GLN A 14 21.60 -11.57 -41.20
CA GLN A 14 20.61 -12.43 -40.56
C GLN A 14 21.23 -13.37 -39.53
N LYS A 15 22.38 -13.97 -39.84
CA LYS A 15 23.10 -14.82 -38.88
C LYS A 15 23.58 -14.01 -37.67
N ARG A 16 24.09 -12.80 -37.87
CA ARG A 16 24.51 -11.90 -36.79
C ARG A 16 23.34 -11.51 -35.88
N ILE A 17 22.20 -11.15 -36.48
CA ILE A 17 20.97 -10.82 -35.75
C ILE A 17 20.49 -12.05 -34.96
N ASN A 18 20.47 -13.23 -35.57
CA ASN A 18 20.07 -14.46 -34.90
C ASN A 18 20.99 -14.82 -33.73
N ASP A 19 22.31 -14.71 -33.91
CA ASP A 19 23.30 -14.94 -32.85
C ASP A 19 23.13 -13.96 -31.69
N GLU A 20 22.79 -12.70 -31.98
CA GLU A 20 22.50 -11.68 -30.96
C GLU A 20 21.20 -11.98 -30.21
N ILE A 21 20.14 -12.38 -30.93
CA ILE A 21 18.87 -12.83 -30.33
C ILE A 21 19.12 -14.05 -29.43
N GLU A 22 19.88 -15.05 -29.88
CA GLU A 22 20.22 -16.22 -29.06
C GLU A 22 21.00 -15.84 -27.79
N ARG A 23 21.94 -14.91 -27.89
CA ARG A 23 22.67 -14.39 -26.72
C ARG A 23 21.73 -13.70 -25.74
N GLN A 24 20.82 -12.86 -26.23
CA GLN A 24 19.83 -12.19 -25.41
C GLN A 24 18.88 -13.20 -24.75
N LEU A 25 18.41 -14.22 -25.48
CA LEU A 25 17.56 -15.28 -24.94
C LEU A 25 18.28 -16.11 -23.86
N LYS A 26 19.56 -16.46 -24.06
CA LYS A 26 20.36 -17.16 -23.05
C LYS A 26 20.56 -16.32 -21.80
N LYS A 27 20.78 -15.01 -21.95
CA LYS A 27 20.88 -14.07 -20.84
C LYS A 27 19.54 -13.97 -20.09
N HIS A 28 18.43 -13.72 -20.78
CA HIS A 28 17.10 -13.69 -20.19
C HIS A 28 16.74 -14.99 -19.45
N LYS A 29 17.07 -16.15 -20.01
CA LYS A 29 16.84 -17.44 -19.36
C LYS A 29 17.66 -17.61 -18.08
N ARG A 30 18.87 -17.06 -18.05
CA ARG A 30 19.72 -17.08 -16.84
C ARG A 30 19.18 -16.13 -15.78
N ASP A 31 18.79 -14.92 -16.17
CA ASP A 31 18.29 -13.89 -15.26
C ASP A 31 16.93 -14.29 -14.69
N SER A 32 16.04 -14.85 -15.52
CA SER A 32 14.73 -15.38 -15.10
C SER A 32 14.84 -16.51 -14.07
N ARG A 33 15.90 -17.32 -14.10
CA ARG A 33 16.14 -18.35 -13.07
C ARG A 33 16.57 -17.78 -11.71
N ARG A 34 16.98 -16.52 -11.67
CA ARG A 34 17.42 -15.81 -10.45
C ARG A 34 16.38 -14.78 -10.01
N GLU A 35 15.28 -14.67 -10.75
CA GLU A 35 14.21 -13.73 -10.47
C GLU A 35 13.19 -14.38 -9.53
N LEU A 36 12.96 -13.75 -8.39
CA LEU A 36 11.92 -14.13 -7.44
C LEU A 36 10.79 -13.12 -7.51
N LYS A 37 9.62 -13.60 -7.93
CA LYS A 37 8.43 -12.76 -8.09
C LYS A 37 7.62 -12.74 -6.80
N LEU A 38 7.48 -11.55 -6.21
CA LEU A 38 6.76 -11.30 -4.98
C LEU A 38 5.47 -10.56 -5.30
N LEU A 39 4.32 -11.16 -5.01
CA LEU A 39 3.02 -10.57 -5.31
C LEU A 39 2.42 -9.93 -4.05
N LEU A 40 2.22 -8.61 -4.07
CA LEU A 40 1.60 -7.88 -2.97
C LEU A 40 0.08 -7.87 -3.15
N LEU A 41 -0.63 -8.54 -2.25
CA LEU A 41 -2.09 -8.63 -2.25
C LEU A 41 -2.68 -8.05 -0.97
N GLY A 42 -3.98 -7.74 -1.01
CA GLY A 42 -4.73 -7.20 0.11
C GLY A 42 -5.76 -6.17 -0.32
N THR A 43 -6.66 -5.82 0.58
CA THR A 43 -7.73 -4.83 0.35
C THR A 43 -7.20 -3.44 0.00
N GLY A 44 -8.06 -2.56 -0.49
CA GLY A 44 -7.71 -1.15 -0.68
C GLY A 44 -7.16 -0.56 0.61
N GLU A 45 -6.17 0.33 0.52
CA GLU A 45 -5.58 1.04 1.67
C GLU A 45 -4.82 0.16 2.70
N SER A 46 -4.64 -1.14 2.47
CA SER A 46 -3.91 -2.01 3.41
C SER A 46 -2.40 -1.70 3.56
N GLY A 47 -1.85 -0.86 2.69
CA GLY A 47 -0.46 -0.38 2.75
C GLY A 47 0.51 -0.97 1.71
N LYS A 48 -0.01 -1.63 0.66
CA LYS A 48 0.82 -2.25 -0.40
C LYS A 48 1.80 -1.28 -1.05
N SER A 49 1.28 -0.17 -1.58
CA SER A 49 2.12 0.84 -2.23
C SER A 49 3.08 1.52 -1.26
N THR A 50 2.72 1.64 0.03
CA THR A 50 3.64 2.13 1.07
C THR A 50 4.80 1.15 1.26
N PHE A 51 4.52 -0.16 1.27
CA PHE A 51 5.55 -1.20 1.33
C PHE A 51 6.52 -1.12 0.13
N ILE A 52 6.00 -0.95 -1.08
CA ILE A 52 6.83 -0.74 -2.28
C ILE A 52 7.73 0.50 -2.16
N LYS A 53 7.16 1.63 -1.69
CA LYS A 53 7.94 2.85 -1.47
C LYS A 53 9.09 2.61 -0.48
N GLN A 54 8.86 1.82 0.57
CA GLN A 54 9.91 1.42 1.51
C GLN A 54 10.99 0.58 0.84
N MET A 55 10.64 -0.33 -0.07
CA MET A 55 11.64 -1.12 -0.80
C MET A 55 12.53 -0.25 -1.68
N ARG A 56 11.97 0.79 -2.33
CA ARG A 56 12.77 1.78 -3.05
C ARG A 56 13.71 2.56 -2.12
N ILE A 57 13.31 2.81 -0.88
CA ILE A 57 14.13 3.50 0.14
C ILE A 57 15.26 2.60 0.66
N ILE A 58 14.95 1.35 0.98
CA ILE A 58 15.86 0.44 1.69
C ILE A 58 16.84 -0.24 0.71
N HIS A 59 16.35 -0.63 -0.47
CA HIS A 59 17.09 -1.44 -1.45
C HIS A 59 17.25 -0.78 -2.82
N GLY A 60 16.59 0.36 -3.05
CA GLY A 60 16.73 1.15 -4.28
C GLY A 60 17.64 2.36 -4.11
N GLN A 61 17.55 3.29 -5.07
CA GLN A 61 18.26 4.58 -5.05
C GLN A 61 17.63 5.59 -4.08
N GLY A 62 16.57 5.20 -3.35
CA GLY A 62 15.76 6.10 -2.56
C GLY A 62 14.94 7.09 -3.41
N TYR A 63 14.58 8.20 -2.77
CA TYR A 63 13.87 9.32 -3.40
C TYR A 63 14.77 10.54 -3.39
N THR A 64 15.24 10.94 -4.57
CA THR A 64 15.99 12.19 -4.74
C THR A 64 15.12 13.40 -4.41
N GLU A 65 15.72 14.59 -4.31
CA GLU A 65 14.92 15.80 -4.12
C GLU A 65 13.92 16.02 -5.26
N ASP A 66 14.34 15.79 -6.50
CA ASP A 66 13.47 15.93 -7.68
C ASP A 66 12.33 14.91 -7.68
N ASP A 67 12.59 13.66 -7.29
CA ASP A 67 11.53 12.68 -7.08
C ASP A 67 10.52 13.18 -6.04
N ARG A 68 11.01 13.69 -4.90
CA ARG A 68 10.16 14.18 -3.80
C ARG A 68 9.35 15.39 -4.21
N ARG A 69 9.92 16.32 -5.00
CA ARG A 69 9.18 17.46 -5.60
C ARG A 69 8.02 16.99 -6.48
N GLY A 70 8.15 15.85 -7.15
CA GLY A 70 7.05 15.23 -7.90
C GLY A 70 5.84 14.85 -7.04
N TYR A 71 6.01 14.65 -5.73
CA TYR A 71 4.91 14.33 -4.80
C TYR A 71 4.19 15.57 -4.23
N THR A 72 4.69 16.79 -4.46
CA THR A 72 4.13 18.01 -3.89
C THR A 72 2.65 18.18 -4.21
N ASN A 73 2.28 18.04 -5.49
CA ASN A 73 0.88 18.15 -5.92
C ASN A 73 -0.01 17.07 -5.28
N LEU A 74 0.52 15.86 -5.10
CA LEU A 74 -0.22 14.75 -4.50
C LEU A 74 -0.46 14.99 -2.99
N VAL A 75 0.53 15.54 -2.28
CA VAL A 75 0.39 15.93 -0.87
C VAL A 75 -0.70 16.98 -0.73
N PHE A 76 -0.69 18.03 -1.56
CA PHE A 76 -1.74 19.05 -1.53
C PHE A 76 -3.12 18.48 -1.85
N LEU A 77 -3.22 17.62 -2.88
CA LEU A 77 -4.46 16.94 -3.21
C LEU A 77 -5.00 16.15 -2.01
N ASN A 78 -4.16 15.38 -1.32
CA ASN A 78 -4.58 14.60 -0.16
C ASN A 78 -5.06 15.48 1.00
N ILE A 79 -4.47 16.67 1.19
CA ILE A 79 -4.91 17.64 2.20
C ILE A 79 -6.30 18.18 1.88
N TYR A 80 -6.53 18.63 0.64
CA TYR A 80 -7.85 19.09 0.22
C TYR A 80 -8.89 17.98 0.33
N GLN A 81 -8.59 16.77 -0.14
CA GLN A 81 -9.49 15.62 -0.03
C GLN A 81 -9.83 15.29 1.42
N ALA A 82 -8.83 15.30 2.33
CA ALA A 82 -9.05 15.06 3.75
C ALA A 82 -9.96 16.13 4.37
N MET A 83 -9.70 17.42 4.10
CA MET A 83 -10.52 18.49 4.66
C MET A 83 -11.94 18.52 4.07
N GLN A 84 -12.10 18.24 2.78
CA GLN A 84 -13.42 18.07 2.17
C GLN A 84 -14.19 16.90 2.78
N ALA A 85 -13.53 15.78 3.07
CA ALA A 85 -14.16 14.63 3.73
C ALA A 85 -14.65 14.99 5.15
N LEU A 86 -13.81 15.67 5.96
CA LEU A 86 -14.19 16.16 7.29
C LEU A 86 -15.38 17.14 7.22
N THR A 87 -15.33 18.08 6.29
CA THR A 87 -16.37 19.10 6.09
C THR A 87 -17.70 18.49 5.64
N ARG A 88 -17.68 17.46 4.78
CA ARG A 88 -18.88 16.70 4.40
C ARG A 88 -19.42 15.88 5.57
N ALA A 89 -18.54 15.25 6.35
CA ALA A 89 -18.92 14.47 7.52
C ALA A 89 -19.58 15.33 8.62
N MET A 90 -19.15 16.58 8.83
CA MET A 90 -19.85 17.56 9.69
C MET A 90 -21.35 17.65 9.35
N ARG A 91 -21.67 17.81 8.06
CA ARG A 91 -23.07 17.92 7.60
C ARG A 91 -23.84 16.63 7.83
N ASN A 92 -23.23 15.48 7.54
CA ASN A 92 -23.87 14.17 7.69
C ASN A 92 -24.13 13.81 9.16
N LEU A 93 -23.17 14.10 10.03
CA LEU A 93 -23.25 13.85 11.46
C LEU A 93 -24.02 14.93 12.23
N LYS A 94 -24.43 16.00 11.53
CA LYS A 94 -25.14 17.17 12.09
C LYS A 94 -24.37 17.84 13.23
N ILE A 95 -23.05 17.92 13.10
CA ILE A 95 -22.17 18.64 14.03
C ILE A 95 -21.98 20.06 13.51
N SER A 96 -22.18 21.04 14.37
CA SER A 96 -22.01 22.47 14.05
C SER A 96 -20.56 22.91 14.23
N TYR A 97 -20.11 23.87 13.43
CA TYR A 97 -18.82 24.51 13.64
C TYR A 97 -18.85 25.28 14.95
N SER A 98 -17.76 25.21 15.70
CA SER A 98 -17.62 25.97 16.94
C SER A 98 -17.36 27.45 16.65
N ASN A 99 -16.66 27.75 15.55
CA ASN A 99 -16.51 29.11 15.03
C ASN A 99 -17.43 29.31 13.80
N PRO A 100 -18.41 30.23 13.84
CA PRO A 100 -19.30 30.51 12.70
C PRO A 100 -18.55 30.93 11.41
N ALA A 101 -17.40 31.58 11.53
CA ALA A 101 -16.58 31.95 10.37
C ALA A 101 -16.07 30.72 9.58
N ASN A 102 -16.00 29.56 10.23
CA ASN A 102 -15.60 28.33 9.56
C ASN A 102 -16.65 27.78 8.59
N GLU A 103 -17.90 28.27 8.61
CA GLU A 103 -18.86 27.94 7.55
C GLU A 103 -18.43 28.45 6.18
N GLU A 104 -17.87 29.65 6.12
CA GLU A 104 -17.36 30.23 4.88
C GLU A 104 -16.07 29.54 4.44
N ASN A 105 -15.15 29.27 5.37
CA ASN A 105 -13.94 28.48 5.11
C ASN A 105 -14.31 27.09 4.56
N ALA A 106 -15.32 26.44 5.14
CA ALA A 106 -15.82 25.15 4.67
C ALA A 106 -16.38 25.22 3.24
N ARG A 107 -17.14 26.26 2.89
CA ARG A 107 -17.62 26.46 1.51
C ARG A 107 -16.45 26.65 0.54
N LEU A 108 -15.49 27.51 0.89
CA LEU A 108 -14.29 27.75 0.11
C LEU A 108 -13.53 26.45 -0.21
N ILE A 109 -13.38 25.54 0.76
CA ILE A 109 -12.69 24.26 0.56
C ILE A 109 -13.52 23.26 -0.26
N LEU A 110 -14.85 23.28 -0.11
CA LEU A 110 -15.73 22.40 -0.88
C LEU A 110 -15.85 22.78 -2.35
N ASP A 111 -15.69 24.06 -2.68
CA ASP A 111 -15.76 24.58 -4.05
C ASP A 111 -14.50 24.27 -4.88
N VAL A 112 -13.43 23.79 -4.24
CA VAL A 112 -12.24 23.31 -4.94
C VAL A 112 -12.58 22.04 -5.74
N ASP A 113 -12.56 22.15 -7.06
CA ASP A 113 -12.72 21.04 -7.98
C ASP A 113 -11.48 20.14 -7.97
N LEU A 114 -11.65 18.90 -7.47
CA LEU A 114 -10.60 17.89 -7.38
C LEU A 114 -10.81 16.74 -8.39
N SER A 115 -11.62 16.95 -9.43
CA SER A 115 -11.92 15.90 -10.42
C SER A 115 -10.67 15.39 -11.17
N GLU A 116 -10.63 14.08 -11.41
CA GLU A 116 -9.46 13.37 -11.98
C GLU A 116 -9.08 13.85 -13.40
N ASP A 117 -10.05 14.34 -14.18
CA ASP A 117 -9.84 14.86 -15.56
C ASP A 117 -8.99 16.14 -15.61
N LYS A 118 -8.86 16.87 -14.50
CA LYS A 118 -8.02 18.07 -14.37
C LYS A 118 -6.76 17.85 -13.53
N SER A 119 -6.36 16.60 -13.29
CA SER A 119 -5.11 16.24 -12.59
C SER A 119 -3.81 16.75 -13.27
N ARG A 120 -3.93 17.40 -14.44
CA ARG A 120 -2.85 18.17 -15.10
C ARG A 120 -2.72 19.62 -14.62
N THR A 121 -3.65 20.11 -13.79
CA THR A 121 -3.59 21.44 -13.19
C THR A 121 -2.76 21.36 -11.92
N THR A 122 -1.72 22.18 -11.81
CA THR A 122 -0.91 22.28 -10.58
C THR A 122 -1.81 22.73 -9.43
N ILE A 123 -2.23 21.78 -8.59
CA ILE A 123 -2.92 22.08 -7.33
C ILE A 123 -1.91 22.81 -6.46
N THR A 124 -2.26 24.01 -6.02
CA THR A 124 -1.42 24.79 -5.10
C THR A 124 -2.17 25.06 -3.82
N LEU A 125 -1.44 25.10 -2.72
CA LEU A 125 -1.97 25.46 -1.42
C LEU A 125 -1.70 26.94 -1.18
N SER A 126 -2.55 27.81 -1.76
CA SER A 126 -2.38 29.26 -1.60
C SER A 126 -2.53 29.66 -0.12
N PRO A 127 -1.95 30.79 0.32
CA PRO A 127 -2.05 31.24 1.71
C PRO A 127 -3.49 31.35 2.22
N GLN A 128 -4.44 31.71 1.35
CA GLN A 128 -5.86 31.77 1.67
C GLN A 128 -6.43 30.39 2.04
N TYR A 129 -6.18 29.38 1.20
CA TYR A 129 -6.64 28.01 1.47
C TYR A 129 -5.92 27.40 2.67
N ALA A 130 -4.61 27.65 2.82
CA ALA A 130 -3.84 27.22 3.97
C ALA A 130 -4.43 27.74 5.29
N SER A 131 -4.74 29.05 5.35
CA SER A 131 -5.37 29.68 6.51
C SER A 131 -6.76 29.13 6.79
N ALA A 132 -7.56 28.89 5.75
CA ALA A 132 -8.89 28.31 5.90
C ALA A 132 -8.83 26.89 6.47
N ILE A 133 -7.93 26.04 5.96
CA ILE A 133 -7.73 24.67 6.44
C ILE A 133 -7.18 24.66 7.87
N GLU A 134 -6.24 25.55 8.20
CA GLU A 134 -5.71 25.67 9.56
C GLU A 134 -6.81 26.10 10.55
N SER A 135 -7.67 27.04 10.16
CA SER A 135 -8.82 27.49 10.96
C SER A 135 -9.86 26.38 11.16
N LEU A 136 -10.15 25.61 10.09
CA LEU A 136 -11.04 24.46 10.16
C LEU A 136 -10.48 23.35 11.04
N TRP A 137 -9.19 23.01 10.89
CA TRP A 137 -8.57 21.94 11.67
C TRP A 137 -8.54 22.24 13.18
N LYS A 138 -8.42 23.52 13.57
CA LYS A 138 -8.48 23.94 14.98
C LYS A 138 -9.91 24.00 15.55
N ASP A 139 -10.94 23.89 14.72
CA ASP A 139 -12.34 23.91 15.18
C ASP A 139 -12.68 22.65 15.97
N SER A 140 -13.27 22.80 17.16
CA SER A 140 -13.66 21.65 17.99
C SER A 140 -14.70 20.75 17.34
N GLY A 141 -15.59 21.29 16.49
CA GLY A 141 -16.54 20.48 15.73
C GLY A 141 -15.83 19.58 14.70
N ILE A 142 -14.81 20.11 14.01
CA ILE A 142 -13.99 19.32 13.08
C ILE A 142 -13.16 18.26 13.83
N GLN A 143 -12.63 18.59 15.02
CA GLN A 143 -11.94 17.61 15.87
C GLN A 143 -12.88 16.49 16.33
N GLU A 144 -14.12 16.82 16.73
CA GLU A 144 -15.15 15.82 17.07
C GLU A 144 -15.45 14.90 15.89
N VAL A 145 -15.62 15.47 14.69
CA VAL A 145 -15.81 14.69 13.46
C VAL A 145 -14.62 13.77 13.20
N TYR A 146 -13.39 14.28 13.33
CA TYR A 146 -12.18 13.48 13.17
C TYR A 146 -12.07 12.33 14.19
N ASP A 147 -12.53 12.52 15.43
CA ASP A 147 -12.61 11.44 16.41
C ASP A 147 -13.62 10.35 16.01
N ARG A 148 -14.66 10.72 15.25
CA ARG A 148 -15.67 9.82 14.66
C ARG A 148 -15.33 9.33 13.26
N ARG A 149 -14.07 9.45 12.82
CA ARG A 149 -13.58 9.05 11.47
C ARG A 149 -13.78 7.60 11.06
N ARG A 150 -14.27 6.71 11.95
CA ARG A 150 -14.67 5.34 11.59
C ARG A 150 -16.02 5.30 10.86
N GLU A 151 -16.85 6.34 11.00
CA GLU A 151 -18.22 6.40 10.44
C GLU A 151 -18.26 6.84 8.97
N TYR A 152 -17.13 7.28 8.43
CA TYR A 152 -17.01 7.75 7.04
C TYR A 152 -15.59 7.51 6.52
N GLN A 153 -15.38 7.80 5.24
CA GLN A 153 -14.12 7.51 4.55
C GLN A 153 -13.15 8.67 4.71
N LEU A 154 -12.04 8.44 5.41
CA LEU A 154 -10.96 9.41 5.62
C LEU A 154 -9.59 8.73 5.50
N SER A 155 -8.63 9.42 4.90
CA SER A 155 -7.25 8.93 4.83
C SER A 155 -6.60 8.87 6.21
N ASP A 156 -5.92 7.78 6.53
CA ASP A 156 -5.15 7.62 7.78
C ASP A 156 -4.08 8.72 7.96
N SER A 157 -3.55 9.23 6.85
CA SER A 157 -2.54 10.31 6.85
C SER A 157 -3.12 11.72 7.09
N ALA A 158 -4.45 11.86 7.24
CA ALA A 158 -5.10 13.17 7.37
C ALA A 158 -4.52 13.99 8.54
N LYS A 159 -4.46 13.40 9.74
CA LYS A 159 -3.93 14.08 10.94
C LYS A 159 -2.46 14.48 10.78
N TYR A 160 -1.65 13.62 10.15
CA TYR A 160 -0.24 13.91 9.90
C TYR A 160 -0.05 15.19 9.08
N TYR A 161 -0.78 15.33 7.97
CA TYR A 161 -0.66 16.53 7.12
C TYR A 161 -1.33 17.75 7.73
N LEU A 162 -2.54 17.60 8.27
CA LEU A 162 -3.31 18.72 8.81
C LEU A 162 -2.68 19.33 10.07
N SER A 163 -1.94 18.53 10.85
CA SER A 163 -1.23 19.03 12.04
C SER A 163 0.05 19.78 11.71
N ASP A 164 0.61 19.60 10.52
CA ASP A 164 1.89 20.20 10.11
C ASP A 164 1.78 21.03 8.82
N LEU A 165 0.63 21.72 8.68
CA LEU A 165 0.35 22.59 7.53
C LEU A 165 1.39 23.70 7.35
N LYS A 166 1.96 24.23 8.45
CA LYS A 166 2.94 25.32 8.38
C LYS A 166 4.18 24.93 7.59
N ARG A 167 4.69 23.71 7.78
CA ARG A 167 5.82 23.19 7.01
C ARG A 167 5.45 22.97 5.54
N ILE A 168 4.25 22.46 5.29
CA ILE A 168 3.75 22.11 3.95
C ILE A 168 3.46 23.35 3.10
N CYS A 169 3.03 24.45 3.71
CA CYS A 169 2.72 25.72 3.03
C CYS A 169 3.95 26.65 2.84
N ALA A 170 5.16 26.22 3.23
CA ALA A 170 6.35 27.04 3.09
C ALA A 170 6.69 27.32 1.61
N PRO A 171 7.21 28.51 1.25
CA PRO A 171 7.41 28.94 -0.15
C PRO A 171 8.42 28.14 -0.97
N ASN A 172 9.07 27.12 -0.41
CA ASN A 172 9.93 26.17 -1.11
C ASN A 172 9.74 24.76 -0.55
N PHE A 173 8.48 24.39 -0.27
CA PHE A 173 8.17 23.10 0.30
C PHE A 173 8.63 21.96 -0.62
N VAL A 174 9.52 21.13 -0.09
CA VAL A 174 9.88 19.85 -0.67
C VAL A 174 9.41 18.75 0.29
N PRO A 175 8.55 17.83 -0.16
CA PRO A 175 8.11 16.69 0.65
C PRO A 175 9.31 15.94 1.24
N THR A 176 9.21 15.60 2.52
CA THR A 176 10.13 14.68 3.18
C THR A 176 9.86 13.24 2.72
N MET A 177 10.75 12.31 3.04
CA MET A 177 10.50 10.89 2.79
C MET A 177 9.23 10.40 3.51
N GLN A 178 8.95 10.95 4.71
CA GLN A 178 7.74 10.62 5.45
C GLN A 178 6.47 11.09 4.74
N ASP A 179 6.50 12.27 4.12
CA ASP A 179 5.40 12.75 3.29
C ASP A 179 5.22 11.83 2.07
N VAL A 180 6.29 11.43 1.39
CA VAL A 180 6.21 10.50 0.25
C VAL A 180 5.58 9.16 0.65
N LEU A 181 5.97 8.60 1.80
CA LEU A 181 5.41 7.35 2.32
C LEU A 181 3.91 7.46 2.62
N ARG A 182 3.48 8.59 3.19
CA ARG A 182 2.10 8.86 3.60
C ARG A 182 1.21 9.38 2.48
N ALA A 183 1.79 9.87 1.37
CA ALA A 183 1.07 10.34 0.21
C ALA A 183 0.34 9.20 -0.47
N ARG A 184 -0.93 9.42 -0.79
CA ARG A 184 -1.85 8.42 -1.29
C ARG A 184 -2.29 8.77 -2.71
N ALA A 185 -1.99 7.87 -3.63
CA ALA A 185 -2.61 7.79 -4.95
C ALA A 185 -3.27 6.39 -5.07
N PRO A 186 -4.50 6.27 -5.57
CA PRO A 186 -5.09 4.98 -5.87
C PRO A 186 -4.25 4.23 -6.91
N THR A 187 -3.82 3.02 -6.60
CA THR A 187 -3.12 2.16 -7.54
C THR A 187 -4.13 1.59 -8.54
N THR A 188 -3.91 1.88 -9.82
CA THR A 188 -4.69 1.33 -10.93
C THR A 188 -3.81 0.42 -11.77
N GLY A 189 -4.35 -0.74 -12.14
CA GLY A 189 -3.61 -1.76 -12.89
C GLY A 189 -2.60 -2.53 -12.05
N ILE A 190 -1.52 -2.93 -12.72
CA ILE A 190 -0.44 -3.78 -12.19
C ILE A 190 0.87 -3.02 -12.39
N ILE A 191 1.63 -2.85 -11.33
CA ILE A 191 2.90 -2.13 -11.37
C ILE A 191 3.99 -3.05 -10.82
N GLU A 192 5.06 -3.20 -11.60
CA GLU A 192 6.19 -4.05 -11.23
C GLU A 192 7.39 -3.20 -10.82
N TYR A 193 8.03 -3.61 -9.73
CA TYR A 193 9.19 -2.96 -9.15
C TYR A 193 10.31 -3.98 -9.02
N PRO A 194 11.21 -4.07 -10.02
CA PRO A 194 12.41 -4.88 -9.90
C PRO A 194 13.41 -4.17 -8.99
N PHE A 195 14.07 -4.94 -8.12
CA PHE A 195 15.25 -4.48 -7.39
C PHE A 195 16.22 -5.65 -7.19
N ASP A 196 17.51 -5.32 -7.24
CA ASP A 196 18.58 -6.29 -7.05
C ASP A 196 18.93 -6.37 -5.57
N LEU A 197 19.04 -7.59 -5.07
CA LEU A 197 19.59 -7.87 -3.75
C LEU A 197 20.67 -8.95 -3.88
N ASP A 198 21.93 -8.52 -3.76
CA ASP A 198 23.11 -9.34 -4.00
C ASP A 198 23.10 -9.98 -5.40
N THR A 199 22.88 -11.30 -5.49
CA THR A 199 22.85 -12.04 -6.77
C THR A 199 21.44 -12.38 -7.25
N ILE A 200 20.41 -11.98 -6.50
CA ILE A 200 19.01 -12.35 -6.70
C ILE A 200 18.22 -11.10 -7.10
N ILE A 201 17.37 -11.26 -8.11
CA ILE A 201 16.53 -10.19 -8.61
C ILE A 201 15.15 -10.37 -7.99
N PHE A 202 14.71 -9.43 -7.16
CA PHE A 202 13.34 -9.44 -6.65
C PHE A 202 12.46 -8.61 -7.56
N ARG A 203 11.35 -9.20 -8.02
CA ARG A 203 10.31 -8.49 -8.77
C ARG A 203 9.06 -8.39 -7.90
N MET A 204 8.85 -7.22 -7.29
CA MET A 204 7.62 -6.96 -6.56
C MET A 204 6.51 -6.49 -7.49
N VAL A 205 5.33 -7.05 -7.31
CA VAL A 205 4.14 -6.73 -8.11
C VAL A 205 3.09 -6.11 -7.19
N ASP A 206 2.81 -4.82 -7.38
CA ASP A 206 1.71 -4.11 -6.71
C ASP A 206 0.47 -4.10 -7.61
N VAL A 207 -0.67 -4.39 -7.02
CA VAL A 207 -1.96 -4.42 -7.71
C VAL A 207 -2.99 -3.60 -6.96
N GLY A 208 -3.93 -3.00 -7.71
CA GLY A 208 -5.05 -2.28 -7.12
C GLY A 208 -5.86 -3.15 -6.15
N GLY A 209 -6.04 -2.71 -4.90
CA GLY A 209 -6.73 -3.46 -3.84
C GLY A 209 -8.26 -3.40 -3.87
N GLN A 210 -8.82 -2.44 -4.63
CA GLN A 210 -10.26 -2.22 -4.75
C GLN A 210 -10.93 -3.31 -5.57
N ARG A 211 -12.22 -3.58 -5.32
CA ARG A 211 -12.96 -4.67 -6.00
C ARG A 211 -12.95 -4.54 -7.53
N SER A 212 -13.01 -3.32 -8.06
CA SER A 212 -12.93 -3.02 -9.51
C SER A 212 -11.62 -3.49 -10.15
N GLU A 213 -10.51 -3.44 -9.40
CA GLU A 213 -9.18 -3.76 -9.91
C GLU A 213 -8.85 -5.25 -9.83
N ARG A 214 -9.53 -6.02 -8.97
CA ARG A 214 -9.23 -7.44 -8.72
C ARG A 214 -9.35 -8.34 -9.94
N ARG A 215 -10.21 -7.97 -10.91
CA ARG A 215 -10.35 -8.71 -12.17
C ARG A 215 -9.04 -8.74 -12.98
N LYS A 216 -8.17 -7.75 -12.79
CA LYS A 216 -6.89 -7.64 -13.49
C LYS A 216 -5.80 -8.51 -12.87
N TRP A 217 -5.98 -8.98 -11.63
CA TRP A 217 -4.92 -9.68 -10.88
C TRP A 217 -4.46 -10.96 -11.55
N ILE A 218 -5.35 -11.66 -12.25
CA ILE A 218 -5.02 -12.91 -12.96
C ILE A 218 -3.85 -12.74 -13.95
N HIS A 219 -3.64 -11.53 -14.48
CA HIS A 219 -2.54 -11.23 -15.41
C HIS A 219 -1.14 -11.23 -14.77
N CYS A 220 -1.05 -11.38 -13.45
CA CYS A 220 0.24 -11.46 -12.75
C CYS A 220 0.41 -12.70 -11.87
N PHE A 221 -0.46 -13.71 -11.98
CA PHE A 221 -0.42 -14.91 -11.13
C PHE A 221 0.57 -15.98 -11.59
N GLU A 222 1.12 -15.87 -12.79
CA GLU A 222 2.12 -16.81 -13.28
C GLU A 222 3.47 -16.63 -12.57
N ASN A 223 4.11 -17.76 -12.22
CA ASN A 223 5.45 -17.86 -11.65
C ASN A 223 5.66 -17.01 -10.39
N VAL A 224 4.66 -16.95 -9.50
CA VAL A 224 4.76 -16.22 -8.23
C VAL A 224 5.49 -17.09 -7.20
N THR A 225 6.65 -16.64 -6.75
CA THR A 225 7.45 -17.30 -5.71
C THR A 225 6.82 -17.17 -4.33
N SER A 226 6.35 -15.96 -4.01
CA SER A 226 5.79 -15.65 -2.68
C SER A 226 4.67 -14.64 -2.78
N ILE A 227 3.65 -14.83 -1.94
CA ILE A 227 2.55 -13.90 -1.76
C ILE A 227 2.78 -13.14 -0.47
N MET A 228 2.79 -11.82 -0.58
CA MET A 228 2.84 -10.90 0.54
C MET A 228 1.43 -10.31 0.71
N PHE A 229 0.65 -10.89 1.60
CA PHE A 229 -0.73 -10.46 1.85
C PHE A 229 -0.77 -9.43 2.98
N LEU A 230 -1.24 -8.21 2.70
CA LEU A 230 -1.31 -7.12 3.65
C LEU A 230 -2.73 -6.91 4.18
N VAL A 231 -2.84 -6.91 5.51
CA VAL A 231 -4.04 -6.60 6.28
C VAL A 231 -3.80 -5.34 7.09
N ALA A 232 -4.73 -4.39 7.03
CA ALA A 232 -4.69 -3.24 7.91
C ALA A 232 -5.41 -3.56 9.23
N LEU A 233 -4.64 -3.64 10.32
CA LEU A 233 -5.18 -3.94 11.65
C LEU A 233 -6.20 -2.90 12.11
N SER A 234 -6.02 -1.64 11.72
CA SER A 234 -6.90 -0.54 12.11
C SER A 234 -8.28 -0.55 11.43
N GLU A 235 -8.56 -1.49 10.52
CA GLU A 235 -9.81 -1.52 9.75
C GLU A 235 -10.94 -2.33 10.41
N TYR A 236 -10.70 -2.88 11.62
CA TYR A 236 -11.66 -3.75 12.33
C TYR A 236 -13.02 -3.10 12.62
N ASP A 237 -13.06 -1.77 12.77
CA ASP A 237 -14.26 -1.01 13.10
C ASP A 237 -14.79 -0.15 11.93
N GLN A 238 -14.33 -0.42 10.71
CA GLN A 238 -14.64 0.37 9.52
C GLN A 238 -15.47 -0.42 8.49
N VAL A 239 -16.25 0.33 7.71
CA VAL A 239 -17.01 -0.20 6.57
C VAL A 239 -16.29 0.06 5.25
N LEU A 240 -16.54 -0.79 4.25
CA LEU A 240 -15.94 -0.65 2.93
C LEU A 240 -16.32 0.68 2.25
N PHE A 241 -15.42 1.16 1.40
CA PHE A 241 -15.72 2.30 0.54
C PHE A 241 -16.81 1.93 -0.48
N GLU A 242 -16.74 0.71 -1.01
CA GLU A 242 -17.66 0.18 -2.02
C GLU A 242 -19.01 -0.27 -1.43
N SER A 243 -19.11 -0.52 -0.13
CA SER A 243 -20.32 -1.03 0.54
C SER A 243 -20.39 -0.59 2.00
N GLN A 244 -21.42 0.19 2.35
CA GLN A 244 -21.59 0.73 3.71
C GLN A 244 -22.09 -0.30 4.74
N SER A 245 -22.48 -1.50 4.29
CA SER A 245 -22.97 -2.57 5.18
C SER A 245 -21.93 -3.64 5.47
N GLU A 246 -20.76 -3.58 4.83
CA GLU A 246 -19.73 -4.63 4.92
C GLU A 246 -18.52 -4.13 5.69
N ASN A 247 -18.09 -4.91 6.69
CA ASN A 247 -16.90 -4.63 7.47
C ASN A 247 -15.63 -4.85 6.63
N ARG A 248 -14.67 -3.92 6.71
CA ARG A 248 -13.41 -3.97 5.94
C ARG A 248 -12.53 -5.17 6.30
N MET A 249 -12.48 -5.55 7.58
CA MET A 249 -11.69 -6.69 8.05
C MET A 249 -12.29 -8.01 7.59
N ASP A 250 -13.62 -8.17 7.59
CA ASP A 250 -14.27 -9.36 7.06
C ASP A 250 -14.08 -9.52 5.55
N GLU A 251 -14.11 -8.42 4.79
CA GLU A 251 -13.73 -8.43 3.37
C GLU A 251 -12.28 -8.88 3.18
N SER A 252 -11.36 -8.40 4.03
CA SER A 252 -9.95 -8.80 3.98
C SER A 252 -9.77 -10.29 4.30
N LYS A 253 -10.51 -10.82 5.28
CA LYS A 253 -10.57 -12.26 5.60
C LYS A 253 -11.11 -13.08 4.42
N ALA A 254 -12.23 -12.67 3.82
CA ALA A 254 -12.82 -13.34 2.67
C ALA A 254 -11.87 -13.37 1.47
N LEU A 255 -11.19 -12.24 1.22
CA LEU A 255 -10.17 -12.14 0.19
C LEU A 255 -8.98 -13.06 0.48
N PHE A 256 -8.46 -13.04 1.71
CA PHE A 256 -7.34 -13.90 2.11
C PHE A 256 -7.68 -15.38 1.92
N LYS A 257 -8.84 -15.82 2.41
CA LYS A 257 -9.34 -17.19 2.22
C LYS A 257 -9.39 -17.57 0.74
N THR A 258 -9.84 -16.67 -0.12
CA THR A 258 -9.86 -16.91 -1.57
C THR A 258 -8.45 -17.09 -2.11
N ILE A 259 -7.52 -16.19 -1.77
CA ILE A 259 -6.13 -16.24 -2.24
C ILE A 259 -5.41 -17.52 -1.82
N ILE A 260 -5.50 -17.91 -0.55
CA ILE A 260 -4.78 -19.10 -0.06
C ILE A 260 -5.32 -20.41 -0.65
N THR A 261 -6.58 -20.41 -1.10
CA THR A 261 -7.21 -21.56 -1.78
C THR A 261 -6.97 -21.60 -3.29
N TYR A 262 -6.38 -20.56 -3.89
CA TYR A 262 -6.22 -20.54 -5.34
C TYR A 262 -5.21 -21.60 -5.82
N PRO A 263 -5.56 -22.42 -6.83
CA PRO A 263 -4.65 -23.43 -7.37
C PRO A 263 -3.33 -22.86 -7.89
N TRP A 264 -3.36 -21.64 -8.43
CA TRP A 264 -2.19 -20.89 -8.91
C TRP A 264 -1.10 -20.71 -7.85
N PHE A 265 -1.48 -20.77 -6.57
CA PHE A 265 -0.62 -20.41 -5.45
C PHE A 265 -0.28 -21.57 -4.54
N LEU A 266 -0.61 -22.81 -4.91
CA LEU A 266 -0.35 -23.98 -4.07
C LEU A 266 1.13 -24.08 -3.67
N GLN A 267 2.04 -23.89 -4.63
CA GLN A 267 3.49 -23.92 -4.42
C GLN A 267 4.06 -22.60 -3.90
N SER A 268 3.34 -21.48 -4.06
CA SER A 268 3.80 -20.18 -3.58
C SER A 268 3.78 -20.13 -2.05
N SER A 269 4.86 -19.62 -1.46
CA SER A 269 4.91 -19.31 -0.03
C SER A 269 3.95 -18.16 0.32
N ILE A 270 3.41 -18.15 1.54
CA ILE A 270 2.46 -17.12 2.00
C ILE A 270 3.05 -16.39 3.19
N ILE A 271 3.12 -15.07 3.06
CA ILE A 271 3.57 -14.15 4.09
C ILE A 271 2.45 -13.17 4.39
N LEU A 272 1.99 -13.15 5.64
CA LEU A 272 0.93 -12.30 6.14
C LEU A 272 1.51 -11.09 6.88
N PHE A 273 1.21 -9.90 6.39
CA PHE A 273 1.56 -8.64 7.03
C PHE A 273 0.34 -8.05 7.73
N LEU A 274 0.44 -7.94 9.05
CA LEU A 274 -0.54 -7.26 9.89
C LEU A 274 -0.05 -5.82 10.11
N ASN A 275 -0.42 -4.95 9.17
CA ASN A 275 0.05 -3.58 9.04
C ASN A 275 -0.78 -2.58 9.86
N LYS A 276 -0.30 -1.33 9.97
CA LYS A 276 -0.94 -0.23 10.73
C LYS A 276 -1.06 -0.55 12.23
N THR A 277 -0.04 -1.20 12.77
CA THR A 277 0.06 -1.56 14.19
C THR A 277 -0.01 -0.33 15.10
N ASP A 278 0.59 0.78 14.67
CA ASP A 278 0.54 2.10 15.32
C ASP A 278 -0.89 2.62 15.44
N LEU A 279 -1.68 2.50 14.37
CA LEU A 279 -3.08 2.95 14.37
C LEU A 279 -3.99 2.03 15.19
N LEU A 280 -3.70 0.73 15.24
CA LEU A 280 -4.42 -0.20 16.12
C LEU A 280 -4.21 0.17 17.60
N GLU A 281 -2.97 0.46 17.99
CA GLU A 281 -2.61 0.83 19.37
C GLU A 281 -3.35 2.10 19.84
N GLU A 282 -3.49 3.10 18.97
CA GLU A 282 -4.32 4.29 19.27
C GLU A 282 -5.81 3.93 19.37
N LYS A 283 -6.30 3.12 18.42
CA LYS A 283 -7.73 2.90 18.22
C LYS A 283 -8.35 1.95 19.27
N ILE A 284 -7.62 0.93 19.70
CA ILE A 284 -8.12 -0.08 20.65
C ILE A 284 -8.48 0.53 22.02
N GLN A 285 -7.91 1.69 22.36
CA GLN A 285 -8.24 2.43 23.58
C GLN A 285 -9.65 3.07 23.53
N LYS A 286 -10.15 3.37 22.32
CA LYS A 286 -11.41 4.10 22.11
C LYS A 286 -12.52 3.22 21.52
N SER A 287 -12.16 2.24 20.70
CA SER A 287 -13.08 1.40 19.93
C SER A 287 -12.88 -0.06 20.32
N ASP A 288 -13.89 -0.67 20.92
CA ASP A 288 -13.80 -2.01 21.51
C ASP A 288 -13.88 -3.09 20.45
N LEU A 289 -12.87 -3.97 20.38
CA LEU A 289 -12.81 -5.02 19.37
C LEU A 289 -13.95 -6.03 19.50
N GLN A 290 -14.37 -6.34 20.73
CA GLN A 290 -15.45 -7.29 21.02
C GLN A 290 -16.81 -6.84 20.44
N THR A 291 -17.00 -5.54 20.20
CA THR A 291 -18.22 -5.01 19.57
C THR A 291 -18.37 -5.45 18.12
N TYR A 292 -17.25 -5.67 17.43
CA TYR A 292 -17.20 -6.04 16.01
C TYR A 292 -16.94 -7.54 15.82
N PHE A 293 -16.18 -8.14 16.74
CA PHE A 293 -15.84 -9.56 16.75
C PHE A 293 -16.20 -10.15 18.12
N PRO A 294 -17.43 -10.64 18.30
CA PRO A 294 -17.90 -11.17 19.60
C PRO A 294 -17.08 -12.35 20.12
N GLU A 295 -16.36 -13.06 19.25
CA GLU A 295 -15.47 -14.16 19.62
C GLU A 295 -14.18 -13.70 20.33
N TYR A 296 -13.89 -12.39 20.34
CA TYR A 296 -12.76 -11.84 21.07
C TYR A 296 -13.02 -11.89 22.59
N ASP A 297 -12.14 -12.61 23.30
CA ASP A 297 -12.18 -12.83 24.75
C ASP A 297 -11.08 -12.05 25.51
N GLY A 298 -10.22 -11.33 24.79
CA GLY A 298 -9.14 -10.54 25.37
C GLY A 298 -9.64 -9.27 26.08
N ALA A 299 -8.76 -8.67 26.88
CA ALA A 299 -9.09 -7.46 27.62
C ALA A 299 -9.33 -6.26 26.68
N LYS A 300 -10.26 -5.38 27.08
CA LYS A 300 -10.52 -4.12 26.39
C LYS A 300 -9.29 -3.21 26.46
N GLY A 301 -8.92 -2.61 25.32
CA GLY A 301 -7.75 -1.74 25.25
C GLY A 301 -6.39 -2.47 25.17
N ASP A 302 -6.37 -3.81 25.18
CA ASP A 302 -5.13 -4.57 25.03
C ASP A 302 -4.76 -4.73 23.55
N ALA A 303 -3.80 -3.92 23.11
CA ALA A 303 -3.31 -3.96 21.73
C ALA A 303 -2.62 -5.29 21.39
N LYS A 304 -1.98 -5.96 22.35
CA LYS A 304 -1.27 -7.22 22.11
C LYS A 304 -2.27 -8.35 21.93
N ALA A 305 -3.25 -8.47 22.82
CA ALA A 305 -4.32 -9.45 22.70
C ALA A 305 -5.12 -9.24 21.39
N ALA A 306 -5.43 -8.00 21.03
CA ALA A 306 -6.08 -7.67 19.76
C ALA A 306 -5.26 -8.11 18.53
N LYS A 307 -3.94 -7.83 18.53
CA LYS A 307 -3.01 -8.26 17.47
C LYS A 307 -2.98 -9.77 17.30
N GLU A 308 -2.86 -10.50 18.41
CA GLU A 308 -2.82 -11.97 18.41
C GLU A 308 -4.15 -12.59 17.98
N PHE A 309 -5.27 -12.03 18.43
CA PHE A 309 -6.60 -12.45 17.99
C PHE A 309 -6.81 -12.25 16.48
N ILE A 310 -6.48 -11.06 15.96
CA ILE A 310 -6.61 -10.80 14.52
C ILE A 310 -5.67 -11.72 13.72
N LEU A 311 -4.43 -11.92 14.17
CA LEU A 311 -3.54 -12.89 13.53
C LEU A 311 -4.18 -14.29 13.46
N LYS A 312 -4.71 -14.76 14.58
CA LYS A 312 -5.39 -16.06 14.66
C LYS A 312 -6.57 -16.15 13.69
N MET A 313 -7.41 -15.11 13.60
CA MET A 313 -8.52 -15.07 12.64
C MET A 313 -8.10 -15.29 11.19
N PHE A 314 -6.89 -14.87 10.79
CA PHE A 314 -6.39 -15.08 9.44
C PHE A 314 -5.72 -16.45 9.29
N VAL A 315 -4.91 -16.86 10.26
CA VAL A 315 -4.22 -18.17 10.22
C VAL A 315 -5.23 -19.32 10.22
N ASP A 316 -6.31 -19.21 10.99
CA ASP A 316 -7.37 -20.23 11.07
C ASP A 316 -8.17 -20.39 9.76
N LEU A 317 -8.02 -19.46 8.80
CA LEU A 317 -8.63 -19.61 7.47
C LEU A 317 -7.88 -20.61 6.58
N ASN A 318 -6.66 -20.97 6.96
CA ASN A 318 -5.82 -21.88 6.18
C ASN A 318 -6.36 -23.31 6.21
N PRO A 319 -6.80 -23.86 5.07
CA PRO A 319 -7.29 -25.23 5.01
C PRO A 319 -6.15 -26.26 5.02
N ASP A 320 -4.92 -25.85 4.71
CA ASP A 320 -3.75 -26.73 4.54
C ASP A 320 -2.78 -26.55 5.72
N THR A 321 -2.75 -27.53 6.62
CA THR A 321 -1.88 -27.51 7.81
C THR A 321 -0.40 -27.66 7.49
N ASP A 322 -0.05 -28.21 6.32
CA ASP A 322 1.34 -28.37 5.90
C ASP A 322 1.90 -27.06 5.34
N LYS A 323 1.01 -26.19 4.84
CA LYS A 323 1.37 -24.88 4.33
C LYS A 323 1.50 -23.86 5.45
N ILE A 324 2.74 -23.55 5.83
CA ILE A 324 3.04 -22.56 6.86
C ILE A 324 2.77 -21.14 6.35
N ILE A 325 2.02 -20.36 7.12
CA ILE A 325 1.84 -18.91 6.92
C ILE A 325 2.83 -18.17 7.83
N TYR A 326 3.79 -17.48 7.23
CA TYR A 326 4.71 -16.63 7.97
C TYR A 326 4.06 -15.28 8.23
N SER A 327 4.04 -14.81 9.48
CA SER A 327 3.33 -13.59 9.83
C SER A 327 4.22 -12.56 10.50
N HIS A 328 3.98 -11.29 10.18
CA HIS A 328 4.71 -10.16 10.74
C HIS A 328 3.78 -8.99 11.05
N PHE A 329 3.95 -8.42 12.24
CA PHE A 329 3.34 -7.16 12.61
C PHE A 329 4.17 -6.00 12.07
N THR A 330 3.54 -5.11 11.31
CA THR A 330 4.25 -4.02 10.62
C THR A 330 3.63 -2.65 10.85
N CYS A 331 4.50 -1.64 10.75
CA CYS A 331 4.14 -0.26 10.50
C CYS A 331 4.82 0.14 9.19
N ALA A 332 4.07 0.12 8.08
CA ALA A 332 4.64 0.42 6.77
C ALA A 332 5.22 1.85 6.66
N THR A 333 4.85 2.75 7.58
CA THR A 333 5.42 4.11 7.64
C THR A 333 6.70 4.21 8.46
N ASP A 334 7.15 3.12 9.11
CA ASP A 334 8.40 3.01 9.84
C ASP A 334 9.43 2.23 9.01
N THR A 335 10.48 2.92 8.56
CA THR A 335 11.51 2.35 7.70
C THR A 335 12.35 1.28 8.39
N GLU A 336 12.63 1.41 9.69
CA GLU A 336 13.44 0.43 10.41
C GLU A 336 12.64 -0.84 10.72
N ASN A 337 11.36 -0.70 11.05
CA ASN A 337 10.46 -1.85 11.17
C ASN A 337 10.42 -2.65 9.86
N ILE A 338 10.23 -1.99 8.72
CA ILE A 338 10.18 -2.67 7.42
C ILE A 338 11.54 -3.27 7.03
N ARG A 339 12.66 -2.61 7.34
CA ARG A 339 14.01 -3.14 7.10
C ARG A 339 14.21 -4.47 7.83
N PHE A 340 13.87 -4.54 9.12
CA PHE A 340 14.02 -5.76 9.91
C PHE A 340 13.10 -6.88 9.42
N VAL A 341 11.83 -6.53 9.17
CA VAL A 341 10.84 -7.52 8.74
C VAL A 341 11.18 -8.06 7.35
N PHE A 342 11.61 -7.22 6.41
CA PHE A 342 11.96 -7.67 5.07
C PHE A 342 13.22 -8.57 5.07
N ALA A 343 14.18 -8.32 5.97
CA ALA A 343 15.32 -9.22 6.13
C ALA A 343 14.87 -10.64 6.56
N ALA A 344 13.92 -10.76 7.49
CA ALA A 344 13.36 -12.05 7.90
C ALA A 344 12.56 -12.73 6.77
N VAL A 345 11.79 -11.94 6.02
CA VAL A 345 11.06 -12.42 4.83
C VAL A 345 12.01 -12.95 3.77
N ARG A 346 13.09 -12.22 3.47
CA ARG A 346 14.13 -12.65 2.54
C ARG A 346 14.67 -14.01 2.94
N ASP A 347 15.11 -14.18 4.19
CA ASP A 347 15.72 -15.42 4.65
C ASP A 347 14.75 -16.61 4.52
N THR A 348 13.47 -16.38 4.83
CA THR A 348 12.41 -17.37 4.67
C THR A 348 12.21 -17.77 3.20
N ILE A 349 12.10 -16.80 2.30
CA ILE A 349 11.91 -17.04 0.87
C ILE A 349 13.12 -17.78 0.29
N LEU A 350 14.34 -17.39 0.65
CA LEU A 350 15.55 -18.03 0.18
C LEU A 350 15.67 -19.48 0.65
N GLN A 351 15.37 -19.75 1.93
CA GLN A 351 15.37 -21.12 2.45
C GLN A 351 14.35 -22.01 1.75
N LEU A 352 13.14 -21.50 1.46
CA LEU A 352 12.11 -22.25 0.75
C LEU A 352 12.51 -22.56 -0.69
N ASN A 353 13.05 -21.57 -1.41
CA ASN A 353 13.52 -21.77 -2.79
C ASN A 353 14.72 -22.72 -2.86
N LEU A 354 15.69 -22.64 -1.93
CA LEU A 354 16.86 -23.51 -1.93
C LEU A 354 16.50 -24.99 -1.72
N LYS A 355 15.47 -25.27 -0.89
CA LYS A 355 14.93 -26.63 -0.71
C LYS A 355 14.29 -27.15 -1.99
N GLU A 356 13.56 -26.30 -2.71
CA GLU A 356 12.91 -26.69 -3.97
C GLU A 356 13.93 -27.07 -5.07
N TYR A 357 15.13 -26.47 -5.03
CA TYR A 357 16.23 -26.80 -5.95
C TYR A 357 17.20 -27.88 -5.44
N ASN A 358 16.91 -28.57 -4.32
CA ASN A 358 17.79 -29.57 -3.69
C ASN A 358 19.24 -29.06 -3.48
N LEU A 359 19.41 -27.78 -3.15
CA LEU A 359 20.72 -27.18 -2.91
C LEU A 359 21.12 -27.22 -1.42
N VAL A 360 20.24 -27.71 -0.54
CA VAL A 360 20.49 -27.99 0.89
C VAL A 360 19.74 -29.24 1.32
#